data_AF-A0A7W5Y4I2-F1
#
_entry.id   AF-A0A7W5Y4I2-F1
#
_cell.length_a   1.000
_cell.length_b   1.000
_cell.length_c   1.000
_cell.angle_alpha   90.00
_cell.angle_beta   90.00
_cell.angle_gamma   90.00
#
_symmetry.space_group_name_H-M   'P 1'
#
loop_
_entity.id
_entity.type
_entity.pdbx_description
1 polymer ?
#
loop_
_entity_poly.entity_id
_entity_poly.type
_entity_poly.pdbx_seq_one_letter_code
_entity_poly.pdbx_strand_id
1 'polypeptide(L)'
;MWSLGDVAASADWSVRFTARPSLLFTAGAKLTDQAAATYGNANGCTYEPVTATATTTITEVTPTRDPRSHGYWKTHPEARTAELLARVQATYQQFDSSGNGALDNSEAGAVLSASGPQPGPARFQLLATLFDLAARQINASTQIDSKLTRKLGTRTVGEAVRYGFATLALPVNSSTAQRYSEATTLLDEIVNNKSEVY
;
A
#
# COMPACT_ATOMS: atom_id res chain seq x y z
N MET A 1 8.11 -20.61 -2.13
CA MET A 1 8.53 -21.34 -0.91
C MET A 1 10.02 -21.14 -0.76
N TRP A 2 10.49 -20.56 0.35
CA TRP A 2 11.90 -20.31 0.59
C TRP A 2 12.48 -21.49 1.38
N SER A 3 13.61 -22.04 0.94
CA SER A 3 14.29 -23.12 1.67
C SER A 3 15.45 -22.53 2.46
N LEU A 4 15.49 -22.86 3.74
CA LEU A 4 16.55 -22.44 4.66
C LEU A 4 17.83 -23.31 4.49
N GLY A 5 17.73 -24.44 3.79
CA GLY A 5 18.84 -25.38 3.66
C GLY A 5 19.05 -26.21 4.94
N ASP A 6 20.19 -26.91 5.01
CA ASP A 6 20.48 -27.82 6.11
C ASP A 6 21.00 -27.08 7.34
N VAL A 7 20.47 -27.44 8.51
CA VAL A 7 20.97 -26.98 9.81
C VAL A 7 21.73 -28.13 10.46
N ALA A 8 22.98 -27.89 10.84
CA ALA A 8 23.80 -28.89 11.51
C ALA A 8 23.17 -29.32 12.85
N ALA A 9 23.44 -30.57 13.27
CA ALA A 9 22.93 -31.08 14.54
C ALA A 9 23.40 -30.21 15.72
N SER A 10 22.46 -29.83 16.59
CA SER A 10 22.69 -28.93 17.74
C SER A 10 23.13 -27.50 17.39
N ALA A 11 22.97 -27.07 16.14
CA ALA A 11 23.21 -25.68 15.75
C ALA A 11 21.94 -24.84 15.90
N ASP A 12 22.11 -23.61 16.38
CA ASP A 12 21.07 -22.59 16.39
C ASP A 12 21.18 -21.71 15.15
N TRP A 13 20.04 -21.33 14.58
CA TRP A 13 19.99 -20.36 13.50
C TRP A 13 18.79 -19.41 13.64
N SER A 14 18.90 -18.23 13.06
CA SER A 14 17.89 -17.18 13.13
C SER A 14 17.56 -16.67 11.74
N VAL A 15 16.26 -16.62 11.44
CA VAL A 15 15.71 -16.03 10.22
C VAL A 15 15.02 -14.73 10.59
N ARG A 16 15.34 -13.64 9.89
CA ARG A 16 14.68 -12.34 10.06
C ARG A 16 14.01 -11.95 8.76
N PHE A 17 12.72 -11.62 8.85
CA PHE A 17 11.97 -10.98 7.78
C PHE A 17 11.33 -9.69 8.30
N THR A 18 11.14 -8.73 7.40
CA THR A 18 10.44 -7.48 7.71
C THR A 18 9.06 -7.54 7.11
N ALA A 19 8.03 -7.74 7.94
CA ALA A 19 6.65 -7.57 7.55
C ALA A 19 6.33 -6.07 7.51
N ARG A 20 5.80 -5.58 6.38
CA ARG A 20 5.29 -4.22 6.26
C ARG A 20 3.77 -4.28 6.28
N PRO A 21 3.10 -3.70 7.28
CA PRO A 21 1.65 -3.63 7.28
C PRO A 21 1.17 -2.66 6.19
N SER A 22 -0.07 -2.87 5.74
CA SER A 22 -0.77 -1.94 4.85
C SER A 22 -0.78 -0.53 5.44
N LEU A 23 -0.61 0.48 4.59
CA LEU A 23 -0.77 1.90 4.94
C LEU A 23 -2.19 2.28 5.39
N LEU A 24 -3.15 1.36 5.25
CA LEU A 24 -4.57 1.58 5.55
C LEU A 24 -4.99 1.11 6.95
N PHE A 25 -4.07 0.57 7.74
CA PHE A 25 -4.30 0.33 9.16
C PHE A 25 -4.20 1.63 9.95
N THR A 26 -5.09 1.79 10.93
CA THR A 26 -5.14 2.94 11.83
C THR A 26 -4.61 2.56 13.20
N ALA A 27 -4.36 3.57 14.06
CA ALA A 27 -3.94 3.33 15.44
C ALA A 27 -4.85 2.30 16.16
N GLY A 28 -4.22 1.38 16.90
CA GLY A 28 -4.92 0.35 17.67
C GLY A 28 -5.26 -0.93 16.90
N ALA A 29 -5.09 -0.95 15.58
CA ALA A 29 -5.21 -2.19 14.81
C ALA A 29 -4.18 -3.23 15.31
N LYS A 30 -4.61 -4.48 15.48
CA LYS A 30 -3.77 -5.59 15.93
C LYS A 30 -3.54 -6.55 14.77
N LEU A 31 -2.28 -6.77 14.44
CA LEU A 31 -1.85 -7.70 13.40
C LEU A 31 -1.18 -8.89 14.06
N THR A 32 -1.61 -10.10 13.71
CA THR A 32 -0.99 -11.32 14.20
C THR A 32 -0.16 -11.92 13.08
N ASP A 33 1.14 -11.92 13.27
CA ASP A 33 2.10 -12.58 12.39
C ASP A 33 2.31 -14.01 12.87
N GLN A 34 2.34 -14.95 11.93
CA GLN A 34 2.62 -16.35 12.20
C GLN A 34 3.77 -16.82 11.32
N ALA A 35 4.76 -17.47 11.94
CA ALA A 35 5.82 -18.18 11.24
C ALA A 35 5.71 -19.68 11.57
N ALA A 36 5.94 -20.52 10.57
CA ALA A 36 5.99 -21.97 10.73
C ALA A 36 7.31 -22.50 10.15
N ALA A 37 8.03 -23.29 10.95
CA ALA A 37 9.21 -24.01 10.51
C ALA A 37 8.85 -25.50 10.38
N THR A 38 9.01 -26.03 9.17
CA THR A 38 8.91 -27.48 8.92
C THR A 38 10.32 -28.03 8.80
N TYR A 39 10.53 -29.24 9.31
CA TYR A 39 11.83 -29.91 9.25
C TYR A 39 11.63 -31.37 8.90
N GLY A 40 12.65 -31.93 8.26
CA GLY A 40 12.73 -33.33 7.90
C GLY A 40 14.18 -33.77 7.75
N ASN A 41 14.40 -35.03 7.44
CA ASN A 41 15.74 -35.55 7.16
C ASN A 41 15.79 -36.27 5.80
N ALA A 42 17.00 -36.57 5.32
CA ALA A 42 17.22 -37.28 4.06
C ALA A 42 16.59 -38.69 4.02
N ASN A 43 16.21 -39.24 5.18
CA ASN A 43 15.55 -40.55 5.30
C ASN A 43 14.02 -40.45 5.19
N GLY A 44 13.47 -39.26 4.88
CA GLY A 44 12.03 -39.07 4.68
C GLY A 44 11.23 -38.92 5.98
N CYS A 45 11.87 -38.73 7.13
CA CYS A 45 11.15 -38.36 8.35
C CYS A 45 10.65 -36.92 8.21
N THR A 46 9.34 -36.71 8.31
CA THR A 46 8.72 -35.39 8.44
C THR A 46 8.28 -35.17 9.88
N TYR A 47 8.54 -33.99 10.40
CA TYR A 47 8.12 -33.62 11.76
C TYR A 47 7.01 -32.58 11.72
N GLU A 48 6.22 -32.52 12.80
CA GLU A 48 5.20 -31.49 12.95
C GLU A 48 5.82 -30.09 12.89
N PRO A 49 5.22 -29.16 12.14
CA PRO A 49 5.71 -27.79 12.08
C PRO A 49 5.74 -27.13 13.46
N VAL A 50 6.84 -26.45 13.78
CA VAL A 50 6.87 -25.55 14.93
C VAL A 50 6.37 -24.19 14.48
N THR A 51 5.34 -23.70 15.15
CA THR A 51 4.74 -22.39 14.87
C THR A 51 5.03 -21.40 15.97
N ALA A 52 5.39 -20.17 15.60
CA ALA A 52 5.46 -19.03 16.49
C ALA A 52 4.51 -17.94 16.00
N THR A 53 3.84 -17.27 16.94
CA THR A 53 2.95 -16.14 16.64
C THR A 53 3.35 -14.93 17.46
N ALA A 54 3.28 -13.75 16.86
CA ALA A 54 3.46 -12.48 17.54
C ALA A 54 2.34 -11.51 17.13
N THR A 55 1.86 -10.69 18.07
CA THR A 55 0.89 -9.65 17.78
C THR A 55 1.55 -8.28 17.84
N THR A 56 1.45 -7.53 16.75
CA THR A 56 1.90 -6.16 16.63
C THR A 56 0.70 -5.21 16.70
N THR A 57 0.78 -4.15 17.51
CA THR A 57 -0.23 -3.08 17.53
C THR A 57 0.25 -1.92 16.67
N ILE A 58 -0.62 -1.44 15.79
CA ILE A 58 -0.34 -0.31 14.92
C ILE A 58 -0.41 0.97 15.73
N THR A 59 0.67 1.74 15.68
CA THR A 59 0.74 3.10 16.19
C THR A 59 0.69 4.08 15.02
N GLU A 60 0.05 5.21 15.22
CA GLU A 60 -0.05 6.26 14.22
C GLU A 60 0.79 7.45 14.64
N VAL A 61 1.59 7.98 13.72
CA VAL A 61 2.37 9.20 13.92
C VAL A 61 1.53 10.36 13.43
N THR A 62 1.54 11.49 14.15
CA THR A 62 0.86 12.71 13.69
C THR A 62 1.32 13.06 12.27
N PRO A 63 0.41 13.21 11.30
CA PRO A 63 0.79 13.56 9.93
C PRO A 63 1.28 15.00 9.88
N THR A 64 2.15 15.32 8.93
CA THR A 64 2.65 16.69 8.74
C THR A 64 1.56 17.64 8.21
N ARG A 65 0.48 17.08 7.62
CA ARG A 65 -0.63 17.83 7.02
C ARG A 65 -0.20 18.67 5.80
N ASP A 66 0.79 18.17 5.08
CA ASP A 66 1.34 18.79 3.85
C ASP A 66 1.43 17.74 2.71
N PRO A 67 0.27 17.31 2.16
CA PRO A 67 0.26 16.38 1.02
C PRO A 67 1.10 16.94 -0.12
N ARG A 68 1.98 16.10 -0.65
CA ARG A 68 2.79 16.48 -1.80
C ARG A 68 1.94 16.27 -3.04
N SER A 69 1.75 17.33 -3.80
CA SER A 69 1.00 17.24 -5.05
C SER A 69 1.54 16.13 -5.94
N HIS A 70 0.69 15.58 -6.79
CA HIS A 70 1.09 14.56 -7.74
C HIS A 70 2.26 14.99 -8.64
N GLY A 71 2.38 16.29 -8.93
CA GLY A 71 3.49 16.85 -9.69
C GLY A 71 4.82 16.67 -8.97
N TYR A 72 4.84 16.81 -7.63
CA TYR A 72 6.02 16.56 -6.81
C TYR A 72 6.51 15.12 -6.98
N TRP A 73 5.64 14.13 -6.72
CA TRP A 73 6.00 12.72 -6.82
C TRP A 73 6.47 12.29 -8.22
N LYS A 74 5.93 12.92 -9.27
CA LYS A 74 6.36 12.70 -10.65
C LYS A 74 7.76 13.26 -10.93
N THR A 75 8.07 14.43 -10.39
CA THR A 75 9.29 15.21 -10.73
C THR A 75 10.45 14.99 -9.78
N HIS A 76 10.23 14.35 -8.63
CA HIS A 76 11.22 14.10 -7.58
C HIS A 76 11.42 12.59 -7.39
N PRO A 77 12.01 11.88 -8.37
CA PRO A 77 12.20 10.43 -8.28
C PRO A 77 13.03 10.02 -7.06
N GLU A 78 13.96 10.85 -6.61
CA GLU A 78 14.78 10.67 -5.42
C GLU A 78 13.97 10.63 -4.11
N ALA A 79 12.78 11.26 -4.07
CA ALA A 79 11.89 11.20 -2.93
C ALA A 79 11.20 9.83 -2.80
N ARG A 80 11.13 9.04 -3.88
CA ARG A 80 10.54 7.69 -3.92
C ARG A 80 11.56 6.65 -3.44
N THR A 81 11.92 6.76 -2.17
CA THR A 81 12.90 5.85 -1.55
C THR A 81 12.42 4.40 -1.59
N ALA A 82 13.36 3.45 -1.50
CA ALA A 82 13.04 2.02 -1.47
C ALA A 82 12.04 1.64 -0.35
N GLU A 83 12.11 2.34 0.80
CA GLU A 83 11.17 2.12 1.90
C GLU A 83 9.76 2.61 1.58
N LEU A 84 9.60 3.77 0.92
CA LEU A 84 8.27 4.23 0.49
C LEU A 84 7.67 3.28 -0.55
N LEU A 85 8.46 2.88 -1.55
CA LEU A 85 8.04 1.93 -2.57
C LEU A 85 7.60 0.59 -1.95
N ALA A 86 8.35 0.07 -0.98
CA ALA A 86 7.98 -1.16 -0.28
C ALA A 86 6.69 -1.03 0.54
N ARG A 87 6.42 0.14 1.14
CA ARG A 87 5.14 0.40 1.85
C ARG A 87 3.95 0.51 0.90
N VAL A 88 4.16 1.17 -0.24
CA VAL A 88 3.16 1.23 -1.31
C VAL A 88 2.86 -0.19 -1.81
N GLN A 89 3.90 -0.98 -2.11
CA GLN A 89 3.76 -2.38 -2.56
C GLN A 89 3.04 -3.27 -1.54
N ALA A 90 3.35 -3.11 -0.25
CA ALA A 90 2.66 -3.83 0.83
C ALA A 90 1.17 -3.44 0.95
N THR A 91 0.78 -2.29 0.41
CA THR A 91 -0.59 -1.78 0.45
C THR A 91 -1.36 -2.12 -0.83
N TYR A 92 -0.72 -2.01 -1.99
CA TYR A 92 -1.33 -2.19 -3.30
C TYR A 92 -0.35 -2.73 -4.33
N GLN A 93 -0.53 -3.99 -4.72
CA GLN A 93 0.43 -4.72 -5.56
C GLN A 93 0.24 -4.48 -7.06
N GLN A 94 -0.89 -3.90 -7.51
CA GLN A 94 -1.16 -3.75 -8.96
C GLN A 94 -0.29 -2.70 -9.68
N PHE A 95 0.61 -2.03 -8.95
CA PHE A 95 1.61 -1.15 -9.54
C PHE A 95 2.90 -1.87 -9.93
N ASP A 96 3.19 -3.04 -9.33
CA ASP A 96 4.23 -3.95 -9.78
C ASP A 96 3.76 -4.61 -11.09
N SER A 97 4.23 -4.05 -12.20
CA SER A 97 3.88 -4.46 -13.55
C SER A 97 4.69 -5.67 -14.01
N SER A 98 5.89 -5.85 -13.44
CA SER A 98 6.78 -6.96 -13.74
C SER A 98 6.37 -8.25 -13.02
N GLY A 99 5.57 -8.15 -11.96
CA GLY A 99 5.14 -9.26 -11.12
C GLY A 99 6.27 -9.86 -10.30
N ASN A 100 7.36 -9.12 -10.09
CA ASN A 100 8.54 -9.59 -9.38
C ASN A 100 8.40 -9.53 -7.84
N GLY A 101 7.27 -9.00 -7.35
CA GLY A 101 6.94 -8.84 -5.95
C GLY A 101 7.39 -7.51 -5.34
N ALA A 102 8.03 -6.63 -6.10
CA ALA A 102 8.64 -5.39 -5.63
C ALA A 102 8.39 -4.22 -6.59
N LEU A 103 7.66 -3.21 -6.11
CA LEU A 103 7.50 -1.95 -6.83
C LEU A 103 8.85 -1.21 -6.94
N ASP A 104 9.27 -0.90 -8.16
CA ASP A 104 10.47 -0.12 -8.41
C ASP A 104 10.21 1.32 -8.90
N ASN A 105 11.29 2.11 -9.05
CA ASN A 105 11.21 3.50 -9.48
C ASN A 105 10.76 3.67 -10.94
N SER A 106 11.03 2.70 -11.80
CA SER A 106 10.62 2.68 -13.20
C SER A 106 9.11 2.45 -13.29
N GLU A 107 8.61 1.46 -12.56
CA GLU A 107 7.18 1.12 -12.49
C GLU A 107 6.37 2.27 -11.88
N ALA A 108 6.84 2.83 -10.76
CA ALA A 108 6.25 4.02 -10.18
C ALA A 108 6.30 5.22 -11.15
N GLY A 109 7.40 5.37 -11.91
CA GLY A 109 7.56 6.41 -12.93
C GLY A 109 6.57 6.26 -14.08
N ALA A 110 6.32 5.03 -14.53
CA ALA A 110 5.35 4.73 -15.58
C ALA A 110 3.92 5.10 -15.15
N VAL A 111 3.54 4.74 -13.91
CA VAL A 111 2.23 5.12 -13.35
C VAL A 111 2.12 6.64 -13.16
N LEU A 112 3.17 7.30 -12.66
CA LEU A 112 3.22 8.77 -12.50
C LEU A 112 3.42 9.52 -13.83
N SER A 113 3.56 8.82 -14.93
CA SER A 113 3.61 9.42 -16.27
C SER A 113 2.39 9.04 -17.11
N ALA A 114 1.52 8.17 -16.59
CA ALA A 114 0.30 7.75 -17.26
C ALA A 114 -0.61 8.97 -17.49
N SER A 115 -0.76 9.33 -18.75
CA SER A 115 -1.69 10.35 -19.23
C SER A 115 -2.71 9.69 -20.16
N GLY A 116 -3.79 10.42 -20.47
CA GLY A 116 -4.83 9.94 -21.38
C GLY A 116 -6.04 9.33 -20.66
N PRO A 117 -6.74 8.37 -21.29
CA PRO A 117 -8.01 7.86 -20.79
C PRO A 117 -7.85 7.05 -19.50
N GLN A 118 -8.98 6.73 -18.88
CA GLN A 118 -9.01 5.81 -17.75
C GLN A 118 -8.42 4.44 -18.15
N PRO A 119 -7.70 3.77 -17.23
CA PRO A 119 -7.59 4.05 -15.80
C PRO A 119 -6.40 4.97 -15.42
N GLY A 120 -5.72 5.59 -16.40
CA GLY A 120 -4.48 6.34 -16.20
C GLY A 120 -4.57 7.39 -15.08
N PRO A 121 -5.50 8.37 -15.18
CA PRO A 121 -5.67 9.40 -14.15
C PRO A 121 -5.96 8.84 -12.76
N ALA A 122 -6.81 7.81 -12.64
CA ALA A 122 -7.13 7.19 -11.35
C ALA A 122 -5.91 6.48 -10.74
N ARG A 123 -5.13 5.74 -11.55
CA ARG A 123 -3.89 5.08 -11.09
C ARG A 123 -2.86 6.11 -10.63
N PHE A 124 -2.72 7.19 -11.39
CA PHE A 124 -1.81 8.30 -11.09
C PHE A 124 -2.12 8.95 -9.73
N GLN A 125 -3.39 9.34 -9.50
CA GLN A 125 -3.80 9.97 -8.25
C GLN A 125 -3.71 9.01 -7.06
N LEU A 126 -4.03 7.73 -7.29
CA LEU A 126 -3.92 6.71 -6.25
C LEU A 126 -2.46 6.51 -5.81
N LEU A 127 -1.52 6.41 -6.74
CA LEU A 127 -0.10 6.25 -6.40
C LEU A 127 0.43 7.47 -5.65
N ALA A 128 0.08 8.69 -6.07
CA ALA A 128 0.45 9.90 -5.34
C ALA A 128 -0.10 9.89 -3.90
N THR A 129 -1.37 9.55 -3.71
CA THR A 129 -2.00 9.44 -2.37
C THR A 129 -1.28 8.40 -1.50
N LEU A 130 -0.91 7.25 -2.08
CA LEU A 130 -0.16 6.21 -1.35
C LEU A 130 1.26 6.67 -0.98
N PHE A 131 1.91 7.50 -1.80
CA PHE A 131 3.19 8.10 -1.42
C PHE A 131 3.04 9.11 -0.29
N ASP A 132 1.99 9.93 -0.28
CA ASP A 132 1.70 10.84 0.83
C ASP A 132 1.44 10.08 2.13
N LEU A 133 0.70 8.96 2.07
CA LEU A 133 0.54 8.04 3.20
C LEU A 133 1.88 7.44 3.64
N ALA A 134 2.69 6.95 2.70
CA ALA A 134 3.96 6.30 3.00
C ALA A 134 4.96 7.27 3.64
N ALA A 135 4.97 8.53 3.17
CA ALA A 135 5.79 9.63 3.65
C ALA A 135 5.21 10.31 4.89
N ARG A 136 4.04 9.87 5.38
CA ARG A 136 3.33 10.41 6.56
C ARG A 136 2.96 11.89 6.41
N GLN A 137 2.70 12.31 5.18
CA GLN A 137 2.10 13.62 4.93
C GLN A 137 0.65 13.64 5.38
N ILE A 138 -0.01 12.50 5.21
CA ILE A 138 -1.38 12.17 5.61
C ILE A 138 -1.39 10.77 6.22
N ASN A 139 -2.45 10.44 6.95
CA ASN A 139 -2.67 9.08 7.45
C ASN A 139 -4.01 8.53 6.95
N ALA A 140 -4.19 7.22 7.05
CA ALA A 140 -5.45 6.57 6.68
C ALA A 140 -6.63 7.05 7.53
N SER A 141 -6.40 7.52 8.76
CA SER A 141 -7.43 8.05 9.65
C SER A 141 -7.78 9.53 9.40
N THR A 142 -6.96 10.25 8.61
CA THR A 142 -7.17 11.68 8.29
C THR A 142 -8.58 11.86 7.74
N GLN A 143 -9.35 12.75 8.36
CA GLN A 143 -10.73 13.03 7.98
C GLN A 143 -10.78 13.86 6.70
N ILE A 144 -11.77 13.59 5.86
CA ILE A 144 -12.02 14.31 4.62
C ILE A 144 -13.48 14.74 4.54
N ASP A 145 -13.72 16.00 4.17
CA ASP A 145 -15.05 16.56 3.95
C ASP A 145 -15.09 17.42 2.69
N SER A 146 -15.85 16.96 1.70
CA SER A 146 -16.17 17.67 0.48
C SER A 146 -17.57 17.27 0.02
N LYS A 147 -18.10 17.96 -1.01
CA LYS A 147 -19.37 17.53 -1.62
C LYS A 147 -19.27 16.11 -2.16
N LEU A 148 -18.11 15.73 -2.71
CA LEU A 148 -17.89 14.41 -3.27
C LEU A 148 -17.73 13.36 -2.17
N THR A 149 -16.99 13.64 -1.10
CA THR A 149 -16.83 12.68 0.00
C THR A 149 -18.19 12.37 0.65
N ARG A 150 -19.03 13.38 0.86
CA ARG A 150 -20.42 13.20 1.34
C ARG A 150 -21.29 12.41 0.38
N LYS A 151 -21.18 12.66 -0.93
CA LYS A 151 -21.89 11.90 -1.97
C LYS A 151 -21.50 10.41 -1.96
N LEU A 152 -20.21 10.14 -1.82
CA LEU A 152 -19.66 8.78 -1.86
C LEU A 152 -19.71 8.05 -0.51
N GLY A 153 -20.04 8.77 0.57
CA GLY A 153 -20.02 8.23 1.93
C GLY A 153 -18.61 7.94 2.44
N THR A 154 -17.58 8.56 1.85
CA THR A 154 -16.19 8.46 2.32
C THR A 154 -15.93 9.57 3.33
N ARG A 155 -15.28 9.23 4.45
CA ARG A 155 -15.00 10.14 5.57
C ARG A 155 -13.52 10.21 5.89
N THR A 156 -12.74 9.23 5.45
CA THR A 156 -11.30 9.17 5.70
C THR A 156 -10.50 8.96 4.43
N VAL A 157 -9.23 9.38 4.44
CA VAL A 157 -8.26 9.04 3.38
C VAL A 157 -8.22 7.53 3.15
N GLY A 158 -8.25 6.72 4.22
CA GLY A 158 -8.23 5.27 4.09
C GLY A 158 -9.45 4.70 3.36
N GLU A 159 -10.64 5.27 3.55
CA GLU A 159 -11.84 4.90 2.80
C GLU A 159 -11.76 5.35 1.34
N ALA A 160 -11.24 6.56 1.07
CA ALA A 160 -11.03 7.05 -0.28
C ALA A 160 -10.03 6.18 -1.07
N VAL A 161 -8.93 5.74 -0.45
CA VAL A 161 -7.97 4.82 -1.06
C VAL A 161 -8.62 3.47 -1.36
N ARG A 162 -9.42 2.91 -0.44
CA ARG A 162 -10.19 1.67 -0.69
C ARG A 162 -11.19 1.85 -1.84
N TYR A 163 -11.83 3.02 -1.95
CA TYR A 163 -12.69 3.35 -3.09
C TYR A 163 -11.90 3.37 -4.41
N GLY A 164 -10.68 3.92 -4.40
CA GLY A 164 -9.74 3.86 -5.51
C GLY A 164 -9.39 2.42 -5.91
N PHE A 165 -9.04 1.56 -4.96
CA PHE A 165 -8.74 0.14 -5.20
C PHE A 165 -9.93 -0.58 -5.84
N ALA A 166 -11.12 -0.42 -5.25
CA ALA A 166 -12.34 -1.02 -5.76
C ALA A 166 -12.68 -0.52 -7.18
N THR A 167 -12.37 0.74 -7.48
CA THR A 167 -12.59 1.32 -8.81
C THR A 167 -11.62 0.78 -9.84
N LEU A 168 -10.34 0.61 -9.50
CA LEU A 168 -9.33 0.04 -10.41
C LEU A 168 -9.57 -1.45 -10.72
N ALA A 169 -10.33 -2.16 -9.89
CA ALA A 169 -10.75 -3.54 -10.15
C ALA A 169 -11.90 -3.67 -11.17
N LEU A 170 -12.54 -2.56 -11.57
CA LEU A 170 -13.63 -2.57 -12.53
C LEU A 170 -13.14 -2.54 -13.97
N PRO A 171 -13.91 -3.05 -14.94
CA PRO A 171 -13.60 -2.86 -16.35
C PRO A 171 -13.75 -1.38 -16.73
N VAL A 172 -12.89 -0.89 -17.63
CA VAL A 172 -12.99 0.47 -18.18
C VAL A 172 -13.98 0.48 -19.34
N ASN A 173 -15.18 1.02 -19.11
CA ASN A 173 -16.22 1.18 -20.13
C ASN A 173 -17.18 2.31 -19.76
N SER A 174 -18.18 2.59 -20.60
CA SER A 174 -19.14 3.67 -20.37
C SER A 174 -19.93 3.54 -19.06
N SER A 175 -20.22 2.31 -18.60
CA SER A 175 -20.97 2.08 -17.36
C SER A 175 -20.16 2.41 -16.10
N THR A 176 -18.84 2.36 -16.17
CA THR A 176 -17.93 2.63 -15.04
C THR A 176 -17.24 3.99 -15.14
N ALA A 177 -17.40 4.70 -16.26
CA ALA A 177 -16.73 5.98 -16.54
C ALA A 177 -16.94 7.02 -15.44
N GLN A 178 -18.17 7.16 -14.92
CA GLN A 178 -18.46 8.08 -13.82
C GLN A 178 -17.69 7.70 -12.55
N ARG A 179 -17.65 6.41 -12.21
CA ARG A 179 -16.94 5.92 -11.02
C ARG A 179 -15.44 6.19 -11.09
N TYR A 180 -14.84 6.02 -12.27
CA TYR A 180 -13.44 6.40 -12.50
C TYR A 180 -13.21 7.90 -12.36
N SER A 181 -14.11 8.73 -12.88
CA SER A 181 -14.03 10.19 -12.73
C SER A 181 -14.11 10.57 -11.25
N GLU A 182 -15.06 10.00 -10.51
CA GLU A 182 -15.25 10.25 -9.08
C GLU A 182 -14.03 9.80 -8.26
N ALA A 183 -13.47 8.62 -8.54
CA ALA A 183 -12.24 8.17 -7.86
C ALA A 183 -11.06 9.09 -8.15
N THR A 184 -10.91 9.52 -9.42
CA THR A 184 -9.85 10.46 -9.82
C THR A 184 -9.99 11.79 -9.07
N THR A 185 -11.20 12.36 -9.04
CA THR A 185 -11.47 13.63 -8.35
C THR A 185 -11.30 13.51 -6.84
N LEU A 186 -11.81 12.43 -6.24
CA LEU A 186 -11.69 12.19 -4.80
C LEU A 186 -10.23 12.14 -4.35
N LEU A 187 -9.38 11.43 -5.09
CA LEU A 187 -7.95 11.33 -4.78
C LEU A 187 -7.21 12.63 -5.10
N ASP A 188 -7.60 13.36 -6.17
CA ASP A 188 -7.08 14.70 -6.46
C ASP A 188 -7.37 15.70 -5.32
N GLU A 189 -8.56 15.64 -4.74
CA GLU A 189 -8.93 16.49 -3.60
C GLU A 189 -8.06 16.23 -2.36
N ILE A 190 -7.54 15.02 -2.19
CA ILE A 190 -6.65 14.65 -1.09
C ILE A 190 -5.22 15.14 -1.38
N VAL A 191 -4.62 14.75 -2.51
CA VAL A 191 -3.21 15.08 -2.80
C VAL A 191 -2.96 16.58 -3.03
N ASN A 192 -4.02 17.38 -3.21
CA ASN A 192 -3.94 18.84 -3.27
C ASN A 192 -4.52 19.54 -2.03
N ASN A 193 -4.77 18.80 -0.95
CA ASN A 193 -5.29 19.32 0.32
C ASN A 193 -6.58 20.17 0.18
N LYS A 194 -7.51 19.75 -0.68
CA LYS A 194 -8.78 20.45 -0.94
C LYS A 194 -9.95 19.94 -0.09
N SER A 195 -9.75 18.85 0.64
CA SER A 195 -10.83 18.15 1.37
C SER A 195 -10.48 17.73 2.79
N GLU A 196 -9.24 17.94 3.27
CA GLU A 196 -8.85 17.46 4.60
C GLU A 196 -9.42 18.33 5.73
N VAL A 197 -9.78 17.66 6.83
CA VAL A 197 -10.23 18.30 8.07
C VAL A 197 -9.30 17.85 9.20
N TYR A 198 -8.81 18.82 9.97
CA TYR A 198 -7.70 18.68 10.91
C TYR A 198 -8.07 18.88 12.38
#